data_AF-A0A523BTF5-F1
#
_entry.id   AF-A0A523BTF5-F1
#
_cell.length_a   1.000
_cell.length_b   1.000
_cell.length_c   1.000
_cell.angle_alpha   90.00
_cell.angle_beta   90.00
_cell.angle_gamma   90.00
#
_symmetry.space_group_name_H-M   'P 1'
#
loop_
_entity.id
_entity.type
_entity.pdbx_description
1 polymer ?
#
loop_
_entity_poly.entity_id
_entity_poly.type
_entity_poly.pdbx_seq_one_letter_code
_entity_poly.pdbx_strand_id
1 'polypeptide(L)'
;MAKVTAPLFSLDASGGFGETIVYAKWKGIRYARQYVIPANPRTAQQLTQRSYFLQGVNAWHGEDAATREQWNSAAQGRAISGFNLYMQRYLRYLRENNGTAPPSPFLPQ
;
A
#
# COMPACT_ATOMS: atom_id res chain seq x y z
N MET A 1 16.14 -20.59 -29.55
CA MET A 1 15.67 -19.78 -28.40
C MET A 1 16.86 -19.49 -27.49
N ALA A 2 17.18 -18.23 -27.24
CA ALA A 2 18.28 -17.88 -26.34
C ALA A 2 17.89 -18.23 -24.89
N LYS A 3 18.71 -19.03 -24.21
CA LYS A 3 18.53 -19.39 -22.80
C LYS A 3 19.42 -18.49 -21.95
N VAL A 4 18.88 -17.91 -20.88
CA VAL A 4 19.67 -17.15 -19.91
C VAL A 4 20.41 -18.15 -19.02
N THR A 5 21.67 -18.41 -19.32
CA THR A 5 22.55 -19.30 -18.53
C THR A 5 23.46 -18.47 -17.64
N ALA A 6 23.38 -18.68 -16.32
CA ALA A 6 24.20 -17.99 -15.30
C ALA A 6 24.19 -16.44 -15.45
N PRO A 7 23.04 -15.77 -15.24
CA PRO A 7 22.99 -14.31 -15.28
C PRO A 7 24.06 -13.70 -14.36
N LEU A 8 24.94 -12.86 -14.92
CA LEU A 8 26.11 -12.27 -14.24
C LEU A 8 27.07 -13.28 -13.59
N PHE A 9 27.19 -14.51 -14.12
CA PHE A 9 27.96 -15.60 -13.49
C PHE A 9 27.50 -15.96 -12.06
N SER A 10 26.31 -15.52 -11.65
CA SER A 10 25.75 -15.78 -10.33
C SER A 10 24.68 -16.88 -10.40
N LEU A 11 24.76 -17.83 -9.47
CA LEU A 11 23.82 -18.95 -9.34
C LEU A 11 22.39 -18.49 -9.03
N ASP A 12 22.22 -17.26 -8.51
CA ASP A 12 20.91 -16.73 -8.08
C ASP A 12 20.81 -15.19 -8.22
N ALA A 13 21.21 -14.65 -9.38
CA ALA A 13 21.08 -13.22 -9.65
C ALA A 13 19.61 -12.77 -9.55
N SER A 14 19.37 -11.70 -8.78
CA SER A 14 18.07 -11.06 -8.60
C SER A 14 18.21 -9.55 -8.54
N GLY A 15 17.14 -8.82 -8.89
CA GLY A 15 17.11 -7.36 -8.83
C GLY A 15 17.54 -6.67 -10.14
N GLY A 16 17.60 -5.34 -10.10
CA GLY A 16 17.96 -4.51 -11.23
C GLY A 16 19.47 -4.38 -11.40
N PHE A 17 19.94 -4.44 -12.64
CA PHE A 17 21.31 -4.16 -13.04
C PHE A 17 21.33 -2.94 -13.96
N GLY A 18 21.99 -1.88 -13.51
CA GLY A 18 22.23 -0.66 -14.28
C GLY A 18 20.98 -0.05 -14.91
N GLU A 19 19.83 -0.13 -14.25
CA GLU A 19 18.52 0.37 -14.74
C GLU A 19 18.14 -0.07 -16.16
N THR A 20 18.70 -1.20 -16.61
CA THR A 20 18.49 -1.71 -17.98
C THR A 20 17.89 -3.10 -17.97
N ILE A 21 18.33 -3.95 -17.04
CA ILE A 21 17.89 -5.35 -16.94
C ILE A 21 17.47 -5.65 -15.51
N VAL A 22 16.40 -6.44 -15.33
CA VAL A 22 16.01 -7.01 -14.04
C VAL A 22 16.07 -8.52 -14.14
N TYR A 23 16.80 -9.14 -13.21
CA TYR A 23 16.85 -10.59 -13.04
C TYR A 23 15.81 -11.03 -12.02
N ALA A 24 15.04 -12.06 -12.36
CA ALA A 24 14.01 -12.59 -11.49
C ALA A 24 13.83 -14.10 -11.71
N LYS A 25 13.14 -14.72 -10.75
CA LYS A 25 12.83 -16.14 -10.76
C LYS A 25 11.32 -16.31 -10.62
N TRP A 26 10.74 -17.07 -11.55
CA TRP A 26 9.35 -17.49 -11.47
C TRP A 26 9.26 -19.01 -11.59
N LYS A 27 8.74 -19.69 -10.56
CA LYS A 27 8.44 -21.14 -10.59
C LYS A 27 9.70 -21.98 -10.85
N GLY A 28 10.84 -21.52 -10.34
CA GLY A 28 12.15 -22.15 -10.58
C GLY A 28 12.82 -21.71 -11.88
N ILE A 29 12.13 -21.00 -12.77
CA ILE A 29 12.64 -20.53 -14.05
C ILE A 29 13.27 -19.15 -13.85
N ARG A 30 14.56 -19.04 -14.18
CA ARG A 30 15.29 -17.77 -14.18
C ARG A 30 15.01 -17.04 -15.49
N TYR A 31 14.70 -15.75 -15.40
CA TYR A 31 14.51 -14.90 -16.57
C TYR A 31 15.11 -13.51 -16.34
N ALA A 32 15.46 -12.87 -17.44
CA ALA A 32 15.87 -11.46 -17.48
C ALA A 32 14.79 -10.69 -18.24
N ARG A 33 14.39 -9.53 -17.72
CA ARG A 33 13.46 -8.62 -18.39
C ARG A 33 14.07 -7.24 -18.49
N GLN A 34 13.64 -6.45 -19.47
CA GLN A 34 13.99 -5.04 -19.53
C GLN A 34 13.49 -4.33 -18.26
N TYR A 35 14.34 -3.47 -17.69
CA TYR A 35 13.91 -2.54 -16.68
C TYR A 35 12.91 -1.57 -17.30
N VAL A 36 11.71 -1.54 -16.72
CA VAL A 36 10.64 -0.63 -17.14
C VAL A 36 10.22 0.13 -15.90
N ILE A 37 10.26 1.45 -15.99
CA ILE A 37 9.66 2.34 -15.00
C ILE A 37 8.15 2.26 -15.20
N PRO A 38 7.37 1.78 -14.22
CA PRO A 38 5.92 1.74 -14.35
C PRO A 38 5.35 3.14 -14.52
N ALA A 39 4.40 3.31 -15.44
CA ALA A 39 3.71 4.58 -15.60
C ALA A 39 2.87 4.91 -14.34
N ASN A 40 2.96 6.16 -13.87
CA ASN A 40 2.10 6.70 -12.82
C ASN A 40 1.21 7.80 -13.44
N PRO A 41 0.12 7.45 -14.13
CA PRO A 41 -0.67 8.39 -14.93
C PRO A 41 -1.40 9.47 -14.12
N ARG A 42 -1.43 9.37 -12.78
CA ARG A 42 -2.07 10.34 -11.86
C ARG A 42 -3.48 10.75 -12.33
N THR A 43 -4.31 9.77 -12.70
CA THR A 43 -5.68 10.05 -13.13
C THR A 43 -6.49 10.70 -12.00
N ALA A 44 -7.58 11.40 -12.33
CA ALA A 44 -8.43 12.04 -11.33
C ALA A 44 -8.86 11.07 -10.21
N GLN A 45 -9.31 9.87 -10.57
CA GLN A 45 -9.68 8.83 -9.61
C GLN A 45 -8.50 8.37 -8.73
N GLN A 46 -7.30 8.25 -9.29
CA GLN A 46 -6.09 7.92 -8.50
C GLN A 46 -5.75 9.03 -7.51
N LEU A 47 -5.87 10.30 -7.92
CA LEU A 47 -5.64 11.44 -7.05
C LEU A 47 -6.69 11.52 -5.94
N THR A 48 -7.97 11.25 -6.24
CA THR A 48 -9.04 11.17 -5.23
C THR A 48 -8.72 10.13 -4.16
N GLN A 49 -8.37 8.90 -4.56
CA GLN A 49 -8.04 7.87 -3.56
C GLN A 49 -6.80 8.25 -2.73
N ARG A 50 -5.76 8.85 -3.35
CA ARG A 50 -4.58 9.35 -2.61
C ARG A 50 -4.96 10.44 -1.61
N SER A 51 -5.87 11.35 -1.99
CA SER A 51 -6.42 12.37 -1.11
C SER A 51 -7.13 11.75 0.09
N TYR A 52 -7.92 10.69 -0.11
CA TYR A 52 -8.62 10.02 0.98
C TYR A 52 -7.67 9.35 1.97
N PHE A 53 -6.62 8.71 1.48
CA PHE A 53 -5.57 8.15 2.34
C PHE A 53 -4.86 9.25 3.14
N LEU A 54 -4.48 10.35 2.50
CA LEU A 54 -3.85 11.49 3.17
C LEU A 54 -4.75 12.05 4.29
N GLN A 55 -6.04 12.24 4.00
CA GLN A 55 -7.02 12.72 4.99
C GLN A 55 -7.15 11.75 6.18
N GLY A 56 -7.27 10.45 5.93
CA GLY A 56 -7.39 9.45 7.00
C GLY A 56 -6.16 9.36 7.90
N VAL A 57 -4.95 9.43 7.33
CA VAL A 57 -3.72 9.44 8.12
C VAL A 57 -3.61 10.72 8.96
N ASN A 58 -3.93 11.88 8.38
CA ASN A 58 -3.93 13.14 9.12
C ASN A 58 -4.96 13.14 10.26
N ALA A 59 -6.15 12.58 10.01
CA ALA A 59 -7.18 12.45 11.03
C ALA A 59 -6.72 11.54 12.18
N TRP A 60 -6.13 10.37 11.88
CA TRP A 60 -5.57 9.47 12.89
C TRP A 60 -4.49 10.14 13.77
N HIS A 61 -3.63 10.97 13.18
CA HIS A 61 -2.65 11.75 13.95
C HIS A 61 -3.27 12.85 14.81
N GLY A 62 -4.45 13.35 14.42
CA GLY A 62 -5.24 14.32 15.19
C GLY A 62 -6.12 13.70 16.28
N GLU A 63 -6.37 12.39 16.25
CA GLU A 63 -7.14 11.70 17.30
C GLU A 63 -6.37 11.67 18.62
N ASP A 64 -7.12 11.79 19.71
CA ASP A 64 -6.57 11.70 21.06
C ASP A 64 -6.16 10.25 21.42
N ALA A 65 -5.42 10.10 22.52
CA ALA A 65 -4.94 8.80 22.95
C ALA A 65 -6.10 7.84 23.32
N ALA A 66 -7.19 8.36 23.89
CA ALA A 66 -8.33 7.54 24.29
C ALA A 66 -9.07 6.97 23.08
N THR A 67 -9.28 7.76 22.01
CA THR A 67 -9.90 7.26 20.77
C THR A 67 -9.02 6.20 20.11
N ARG A 68 -7.70 6.42 20.03
CA ARG A 68 -6.77 5.43 19.45
C ARG A 68 -6.78 4.11 20.21
N GLU A 69 -6.90 4.15 21.54
CA GLU A 69 -7.00 2.94 22.36
C GLU A 69 -8.31 2.19 22.15
N GLN A 70 -9.42 2.90 21.94
CA GLN A 70 -10.69 2.29 21.56
C GLN A 70 -10.59 1.56 20.21
N TRP A 71 -9.88 2.12 19.23
CA TRP A 71 -9.63 1.44 17.95
C TRP A 71 -8.71 0.22 18.10
N ASN A 72 -7.67 0.31 18.93
CA ASN A 72 -6.82 -0.84 19.24
C ASN A 72 -7.63 -1.97 19.89
N SER A 73 -8.50 -1.60 20.84
CA SER A 73 -9.42 -2.53 21.50
C SER A 73 -10.42 -3.15 20.51
N ALA A 74 -11.01 -2.35 19.61
CA ALA A 74 -11.94 -2.83 18.58
C ALA A 74 -11.28 -3.75 17.53
N ALA A 75 -9.96 -3.63 17.35
CA ALA A 75 -9.19 -4.52 16.48
C ALA A 75 -8.78 -5.83 17.15
N GLN A 76 -8.96 -5.99 18.47
CA GLN A 76 -8.67 -7.24 19.16
C GLN A 76 -9.45 -8.41 18.55
N GLY A 77 -8.79 -9.57 18.46
CA GLY A 77 -9.33 -10.76 17.78
C GLY A 77 -9.26 -10.70 16.25
N ARG A 78 -8.77 -9.62 15.65
CA ARG A 78 -8.48 -9.52 14.21
C ARG A 78 -6.97 -9.49 13.96
N ALA A 79 -6.54 -10.00 12.82
CA ALA A 79 -5.13 -9.94 12.37
C ALA A 79 -4.76 -8.55 11.78
N ILE A 80 -5.26 -7.46 12.39
CA ILE A 80 -5.02 -6.07 11.98
C ILE A 80 -4.83 -5.17 13.20
N SER A 81 -4.09 -4.07 13.05
CA SER A 81 -3.95 -3.05 14.10
C SER A 81 -5.19 -2.15 14.21
N GLY A 82 -5.32 -1.42 15.32
CA GLY A 82 -6.35 -0.38 15.47
C GLY A 82 -6.29 0.68 14.37
N PHE A 83 -5.08 1.10 13.99
CA PHE A 83 -4.85 1.99 12.85
C PHE A 83 -5.40 1.42 11.54
N ASN A 84 -5.15 0.13 11.25
CA ASN A 84 -5.65 -0.50 10.03
C ASN A 84 -7.18 -0.54 10.00
N LEU A 85 -7.80 -0.81 11.15
CA LEU A 85 -9.26 -0.81 11.30
C LEU A 85 -9.84 0.61 11.15
N TYR A 86 -9.22 1.61 11.79
CA TYR A 86 -9.56 3.03 11.64
C TYR A 86 -9.53 3.44 10.17
N MET A 87 -8.41 3.20 9.48
CA MET A 87 -8.23 3.55 8.08
C MET A 87 -9.27 2.87 7.19
N GLN A 88 -9.58 1.59 7.45
CA GLN A 88 -10.61 0.88 6.69
C GLN A 88 -11.99 1.55 6.83
N ARG A 89 -12.38 1.93 8.05
CA ARG A 89 -13.69 2.56 8.32
C ARG A 89 -13.73 4.00 7.81
N TYR A 90 -12.66 4.76 8.01
CA TYR A 90 -12.54 6.15 7.57
C TYR A 90 -12.58 6.26 6.05
N LEU A 91 -11.83 5.42 5.32
CA LEU A 91 -11.85 5.39 3.86
C LEU A 91 -13.22 4.99 3.30
N ARG A 92 -13.93 4.10 3.99
CA ARG A 92 -15.31 3.75 3.64
C ARG A 92 -16.23 4.96 3.79
N TYR A 93 -16.16 5.65 4.94
CA TYR A 93 -16.94 6.85 5.19
C TYR A 93 -16.68 7.93 4.12
N LEU A 94 -15.42 8.20 3.78
CA LEU A 94 -15.09 9.18 2.73
C LEU A 94 -15.69 8.81 1.37
N ARG A 95 -15.70 7.53 1.00
CA ARG A 95 -16.30 7.07 -0.27
C ARG A 95 -17.81 7.23 -0.28
N GLU A 96 -18.47 6.97 0.85
CA GLU A 96 -19.92 7.09 1.01
C GLU A 96 -20.35 8.57 1.08
N ASN A 97 -19.49 9.46 1.58
CA ASN A 97 -19.76 10.88 1.81
C ASN A 97 -19.01 11.81 0.85
N ASN A 98 -18.64 11.32 -0.34
CA ASN A 98 -17.99 12.08 -1.41
C ASN A 98 -16.76 12.91 -0.96
N GLY A 99 -15.97 12.37 -0.03
CA GLY A 99 -14.75 12.99 0.51
C GLY A 99 -14.96 13.92 1.70
N THR A 100 -16.18 14.02 2.23
CA THR A 100 -16.44 14.75 3.48
C THR A 100 -15.94 13.93 4.66
N ALA A 101 -15.09 14.52 5.51
CA ALA A 101 -14.53 13.86 6.68
C ALA A 101 -15.62 13.55 7.74
N PRO A 102 -15.50 12.42 8.46
CA PRO A 102 -16.38 12.14 9.59
C PRO A 102 -16.15 13.13 10.74
N PRO A 103 -17.13 13.27 11.65
CA PRO A 103 -16.97 14.07 12.86
C PRO A 103 -15.88 13.49 13.77
N SER A 104 -15.16 14.38 14.46
CA SER A 104 -14.15 14.03 15.46
C SER A 104 -14.76 14.12 16.88
N PRO A 105 -14.44 13.18 17.80
CA PRO A 105 -13.59 12.00 17.58
C PRO A 105 -14.29 10.93 16.73
N PHE A 106 -13.55 10.32 15.80
CA PHE A 106 -14.10 9.23 14.99
C PHE A 106 -14.00 7.92 15.77
N LEU A 107 -15.13 7.44 16.29
CA LEU A 107 -15.19 6.24 17.14
C LEU A 107 -15.52 4.97 16.35
N PRO A 108 -15.07 3.79 16.82
CA PRO A 108 -15.43 2.51 16.22
C PRO A 108 -16.94 2.25 16.34
N GLN A 109 -17.59 1.94 15.21
CA GLN A 109 -18.95 1.40 15.12
C GLN A 109 -18.96 -0.12 14.97
#